data_AF-A0A087HAM5-F1
#
_entry.id   AF-A0A087HAM5-F1
#
_cell.length_a   1.000
_cell.length_b   1.000
_cell.length_c   1.000
_cell.angle_alpha   90.00
_cell.angle_beta   90.00
_cell.angle_gamma   90.00
#
_symmetry.space_group_name_H-M   'P 1'
#
loop_
_entity.id
_entity.type
_entity.pdbx_description
1 polymer ?
#
loop_
_entity_poly.entity_id
_entity_poly.type
_entity_poly.pdbx_seq_one_letter_code
_entity_poly.pdbx_strand_id
1 'polypeptide(L)'
;MKKELQERPSAKLVDDLRKKVKILQAVGYNSIEAENWDAATTGEEMSKMESLLLDKNRKMEHEVTQLKVQLSEKTSVLEKTEAKGEELTAKVNEQQKLIQKLEDDILKGYSSKERKGALFNEWEFSEAGVAEQSEPMDQNHVPSDQDQSSMLKVICSQRDRFRARLRETEEEIRRLKEKIGFLTDELEKTKADNVKLYGKIRYVQDYNRDKVVSRGSKKYVEDLESGFSSDVESKYKKIYEDDINPFAAFSKKEREQRIKDLGIRDRITLSSGRFLLGNKYARTFSFFYTIGLHVLVFTCLYRMSAYSYLSHGAEETPMIETTTNLPHGL
;
A
#
# COMPACT_ATOMS: atom_id res chain seq x y z
N MET A 1 91.40 -23.55 -9.29
CA MET A 1 91.04 -24.14 -10.60
C MET A 1 90.04 -25.30 -10.50
N LYS A 2 90.37 -26.52 -10.01
CA LYS A 2 89.37 -27.62 -9.96
C LYS A 2 88.21 -27.45 -8.96
N LYS A 3 88.44 -26.78 -7.81
CA LYS A 3 87.39 -26.47 -6.83
C LYS A 3 86.42 -25.36 -7.32
N GLU A 4 86.95 -24.33 -7.98
CA GLU A 4 86.15 -23.21 -8.53
C GLU A 4 85.23 -23.64 -9.68
N LEU A 5 85.56 -24.73 -10.38
CA LEU A 5 84.72 -25.32 -11.43
C LEU A 5 83.53 -26.12 -10.88
N GLN A 6 83.61 -26.62 -9.64
CA GLN A 6 82.52 -27.34 -8.96
C GLN A 6 81.53 -26.40 -8.26
N GLU A 7 81.95 -25.17 -7.92
CA GLU A 7 81.09 -24.14 -7.35
C GLU A 7 80.25 -23.39 -8.39
N ARG A 8 80.52 -23.60 -9.69
CA ARG A 8 79.70 -23.02 -10.75
C ARG A 8 78.34 -23.71 -10.78
N PRO A 9 77.23 -22.97 -10.66
CA PRO A 9 75.90 -23.56 -10.73
C PRO A 9 75.74 -24.25 -12.07
N SER A 10 75.25 -25.49 -12.05
CA SER A 10 75.05 -26.26 -13.28
C SER A 10 74.08 -25.54 -14.20
N ALA A 11 74.26 -25.63 -15.52
CA ALA A 11 73.41 -24.93 -16.48
C ALA A 11 71.91 -25.25 -16.28
N LYS A 12 71.60 -26.48 -15.87
CA LYS A 12 70.25 -26.90 -15.50
C LYS A 12 69.70 -26.17 -14.28
N LEU A 13 70.51 -25.97 -13.24
CA LEU A 13 70.11 -25.23 -12.05
C LEU A 13 69.87 -23.74 -12.36
N VAL A 14 70.70 -23.14 -13.22
CA VAL A 14 70.52 -21.76 -13.66
C VAL A 14 69.23 -21.61 -14.46
N ASP A 15 68.91 -22.54 -15.35
CA ASP A 15 67.65 -22.53 -16.10
C ASP A 15 66.43 -22.76 -15.19
N ASP A 16 66.51 -23.69 -14.23
CA ASP A 16 65.44 -23.90 -13.24
C ASP A 16 65.20 -22.66 -12.38
N LEU A 17 66.28 -21.99 -11.93
CA LEU A 17 66.15 -20.75 -11.16
C LEU A 17 65.56 -19.62 -12.01
N ARG A 18 65.95 -19.50 -13.29
CA ARG A 18 65.35 -18.54 -14.22
C ARG A 18 63.87 -18.81 -14.45
N LYS A 19 63.46 -20.07 -14.57
CA LYS A 19 62.05 -20.46 -14.68
C LYS A 19 61.28 -20.11 -13.40
N LYS A 20 61.82 -20.44 -12.22
CA LYS A 20 61.21 -20.09 -10.92
C LYS A 20 61.05 -18.58 -10.73
N VAL A 21 62.04 -17.79 -11.11
CA VAL A 21 61.97 -16.32 -11.05
C VAL A 21 60.90 -15.78 -12.01
N LYS A 22 60.81 -16.31 -13.24
CA LYS A 22 59.76 -15.91 -14.20
C LYS A 22 58.35 -16.23 -13.70
N ILE A 23 58.16 -17.41 -13.08
CA ILE A 23 56.87 -17.79 -12.47
C ILE A 23 56.53 -16.86 -11.31
N LEU A 24 57.48 -16.58 -10.43
CA LEU A 24 57.28 -15.63 -9.32
C LEU A 24 57.00 -14.21 -9.81
N GLN A 25 57.62 -13.80 -10.92
CA GLN A 25 57.35 -12.50 -11.53
C GLN A 25 55.95 -12.45 -12.15
N ALA A 26 55.48 -13.51 -12.81
CA ALA A 26 54.12 -13.60 -13.33
C ALA A 26 53.07 -13.61 -12.20
N VAL A 27 53.32 -14.37 -11.13
CA VAL A 27 52.47 -14.44 -9.93
C VAL A 27 52.48 -13.13 -9.14
N GLY A 28 53.61 -12.41 -9.12
CA GLY A 28 53.78 -11.17 -8.34
C GLY A 28 53.35 -9.89 -9.06
N TYR A 29 53.43 -9.83 -10.40
CA TYR A 29 53.18 -8.61 -11.17
C TYR A 29 52.01 -8.70 -12.16
N ASN A 30 51.36 -9.86 -12.29
CA ASN A 30 50.18 -10.08 -13.13
C ASN A 30 50.29 -9.43 -14.53
N SER A 31 51.46 -9.55 -15.15
CA SER A 31 51.74 -9.02 -16.48
C SER A 31 52.81 -9.89 -17.12
N ILE A 32 52.43 -10.65 -18.14
CA ILE A 32 53.22 -10.89 -19.35
C ILE A 32 52.37 -11.63 -20.39
N GLU A 33 52.46 -11.13 -21.62
CA GLU A 33 51.80 -11.54 -22.85
C GLU A 33 51.92 -13.05 -23.10
N ALA A 34 50.81 -13.64 -23.55
CA ALA A 34 50.57 -15.08 -23.63
C ALA A 34 51.53 -15.87 -24.55
N GLU A 35 52.40 -15.22 -25.32
CA GLU A 35 53.15 -15.84 -26.42
C GLU A 35 54.43 -16.59 -26.01
N ASN A 36 54.88 -16.48 -24.74
CA ASN A 36 56.11 -17.15 -24.28
C ASN A 36 55.89 -18.24 -23.20
N TRP A 37 54.65 -18.69 -23.01
CA TRP A 37 54.29 -19.66 -21.97
C TRP A 37 54.64 -21.12 -22.31
N ASP A 38 54.52 -21.53 -23.58
CA ASP A 38 54.65 -22.95 -23.96
C ASP A 38 56.09 -23.49 -23.92
N ALA A 39 57.10 -22.63 -24.02
CA ALA A 39 58.50 -23.06 -24.05
C ALA A 39 59.10 -23.37 -22.66
N ALA A 40 58.47 -22.91 -21.57
CA ALA A 40 59.02 -23.04 -20.21
C ALA A 40 58.49 -24.28 -19.44
N THR A 41 57.34 -24.82 -19.83
CA THR A 41 56.48 -25.71 -19.02
C THR A 41 56.57 -27.21 -19.38
N THR A 42 57.55 -27.63 -20.18
CA THR A 42 57.69 -29.01 -20.70
C THR A 42 58.02 -30.10 -19.66
N GLY A 43 57.89 -29.82 -18.35
CA GLY A 43 57.89 -30.83 -17.29
C GLY A 43 56.48 -31.04 -16.74
N GLU A 44 55.87 -32.20 -16.97
CA GLU A 44 54.47 -32.52 -16.62
C GLU A 44 54.11 -32.22 -15.15
N GLU A 45 55.04 -32.46 -14.22
CA GLU A 45 54.82 -32.19 -12.78
C GLU A 45 54.87 -30.71 -12.43
N MET A 46 55.70 -29.91 -13.11
CA MET A 46 55.77 -28.46 -12.90
C MET A 46 54.53 -27.76 -13.46
N SER A 47 54.07 -28.16 -14.66
CA SER A 47 52.85 -27.62 -15.27
C SER A 47 51.60 -27.85 -14.39
N LYS A 48 51.49 -29.02 -13.76
CA LYS A 48 50.39 -29.33 -12.83
C LYS A 48 50.43 -28.48 -11.55
N MET A 49 51.62 -28.28 -10.98
CA MET A 49 51.78 -27.44 -9.78
C MET A 49 51.50 -25.96 -10.09
N GLU A 50 51.93 -25.48 -11.25
CA GLU A 50 51.66 -24.12 -11.73
C GLU A 50 50.17 -23.87 -11.96
N SER A 51 49.47 -24.82 -12.58
CA SER A 51 48.02 -24.73 -12.76
C SER A 51 47.27 -24.67 -11.42
N LEU A 52 47.68 -25.45 -10.42
CA LEU A 52 47.07 -25.43 -9.09
C LEU A 52 47.36 -24.12 -8.34
N LEU A 53 48.55 -23.54 -8.51
CA LEU A 53 48.90 -22.25 -7.93
C LEU A 53 48.12 -21.10 -8.56
N LEU A 54 47.93 -21.12 -9.88
CA LEU A 54 47.11 -20.13 -10.59
C LEU A 54 45.64 -20.21 -10.20
N ASP A 55 45.08 -21.41 -10.10
CA ASP A 55 43.69 -21.61 -9.68
C ASP A 55 43.47 -21.14 -8.24
N LYS A 56 44.40 -21.46 -7.33
CA LYS A 56 44.37 -20.97 -5.95
C LYS A 56 44.52 -19.45 -5.87
N ASN A 57 45.38 -18.85 -6.69
CA ASN A 57 45.55 -17.40 -6.75
C ASN A 57 44.25 -16.72 -7.22
N ARG A 58 43.66 -17.18 -8.33
CA ARG A 58 42.37 -16.68 -8.82
C ARG A 58 41.25 -16.82 -7.79
N LYS A 59 41.23 -17.94 -7.06
CA LYS A 59 40.26 -18.15 -5.98
C LYS A 59 40.47 -17.16 -4.82
N MET A 60 41.71 -16.96 -4.39
CA MET A 60 42.04 -15.95 -3.36
C MET A 60 41.68 -14.53 -3.84
N GLU A 61 41.94 -14.18 -5.09
CA GLU A 61 41.55 -12.88 -5.67
C GLU A 61 40.04 -12.69 -5.70
N HIS A 62 39.29 -13.75 -6.04
CA HIS A 62 37.83 -13.72 -6.00
C HIS A 62 37.31 -13.53 -4.57
N GLU A 63 37.84 -14.28 -3.60
CA GLU A 63 37.50 -14.15 -2.18
C GLU A 63 37.82 -12.74 -1.65
N VAL A 64 38.99 -12.17 -2.01
CA VAL A 64 39.36 -10.80 -1.65
C VAL A 64 38.39 -9.78 -2.25
N THR A 65 37.99 -9.97 -3.51
CA THR A 65 37.04 -9.07 -4.17
C THR A 65 35.66 -9.16 -3.52
N GLN A 66 35.19 -10.38 -3.22
CA GLN A 66 33.92 -10.61 -2.55
C GLN A 66 33.91 -9.98 -1.14
N LEU A 67 34.99 -10.15 -0.37
CA LEU A 67 35.14 -9.54 0.95
C LEU A 67 35.17 -8.01 0.86
N LYS A 68 35.82 -7.42 -0.16
CA LYS A 68 35.80 -5.96 -0.38
C LYS A 68 34.40 -5.44 -0.68
N VAL A 69 33.64 -6.14 -1.52
CA VAL A 69 32.24 -5.77 -1.83
C VAL A 69 31.38 -5.86 -0.57
N GLN A 70 31.48 -6.95 0.18
CA GLN A 70 30.76 -7.12 1.45
C GLN A 70 31.14 -6.04 2.47
N LEU A 71 32.42 -5.68 2.57
CA LEU A 71 32.88 -4.60 3.43
C LEU A 71 32.20 -3.28 3.01
N SER A 72 32.22 -2.94 1.73
CA SER A 72 31.59 -1.71 1.22
C SER A 72 30.07 -1.66 1.48
N GLU A 73 29.39 -2.80 1.33
CA GLU A 73 27.95 -2.90 1.60
C GLU A 73 27.66 -2.75 3.10
N LYS A 74 28.44 -3.41 3.95
CA LYS A 74 28.32 -3.29 5.41
C LYS A 74 28.60 -1.87 5.88
N THR A 75 29.62 -1.21 5.35
CA THR A 75 29.91 0.21 5.64
C THR A 75 28.76 1.12 5.20
N SER A 76 28.19 0.92 4.01
CA SER A 76 27.04 1.70 3.55
C SER A 76 25.80 1.52 4.42
N VAL A 77 25.55 0.28 4.88
CA VAL A 77 24.44 0.01 5.80
C VAL A 77 24.69 0.68 7.16
N LEU A 78 25.91 0.60 7.67
CA LEU A 78 26.31 1.23 8.93
C LEU A 78 26.08 2.74 8.88
N GLU A 79 26.57 3.42 7.83
CA GLU A 79 26.36 4.86 7.62
C GLU A 79 24.87 5.24 7.56
N LYS A 80 24.04 4.45 6.86
CA LYS A 80 22.59 4.65 6.82
C LYS A 80 21.93 4.48 8.18
N THR A 81 22.40 3.53 9.00
CA THR A 81 21.85 3.31 10.34
C THR A 81 22.29 4.39 11.31
N GLU A 82 23.52 4.89 11.21
CA GLU A 82 24.01 6.02 12.00
C GLU A 82 23.24 7.30 11.66
N ALA A 83 23.04 7.61 10.38
CA ALA A 83 22.25 8.76 9.94
C ALA A 83 20.81 8.71 10.47
N LYS A 84 20.18 7.53 10.49
CA LYS A 84 18.85 7.34 11.11
C LYS A 84 18.90 7.52 12.62
N GLY A 85 19.98 7.09 13.28
CA GLY A 85 20.21 7.31 14.70
C GLY A 85 20.25 8.80 15.02
N GLU A 86 21.05 9.57 14.27
CA GLU A 86 21.14 11.03 14.43
C GLU A 86 19.79 11.72 14.20
N GLU A 87 19.03 11.32 13.17
CA GLU A 87 17.69 11.86 12.91
C GLU A 87 16.72 11.59 14.08
N LEU A 88 16.70 10.36 14.61
CA LEU A 88 15.85 10.02 15.74
C LEU A 88 16.27 10.77 17.00
N THR A 89 17.57 10.89 17.28
CA THR A 89 18.07 11.69 18.41
C THR A 89 17.69 13.17 18.26
N ALA A 90 17.74 13.73 17.04
CA ALA A 90 17.29 15.09 16.79
C ALA A 90 15.78 15.26 17.09
N LYS A 91 14.94 14.31 16.67
CA LYS A 91 13.50 14.31 16.98
C LYS A 91 13.22 14.19 18.48
N VAL A 92 13.95 13.34 19.19
CA VAL A 92 13.82 13.23 20.66
C VAL A 92 14.17 14.56 21.33
N ASN A 93 15.26 15.22 20.91
CA ASN A 93 15.66 16.52 21.46
C ASN A 93 14.60 17.61 21.17
N GLU A 94 13.99 17.60 19.99
CA GLU A 94 12.91 18.53 19.64
C GLU A 94 11.67 18.29 20.51
N GLN A 95 11.26 17.02 20.67
CA GLN A 95 10.15 16.65 21.53
C GLN A 95 10.41 17.03 22.99
N GLN A 96 11.61 16.78 23.51
CA GLN A 96 11.98 17.16 24.87
C GLN A 96 11.91 18.69 25.07
N LYS A 97 12.39 19.48 24.11
CA LYS A 97 12.24 20.95 24.14
C LYS A 97 10.78 21.38 24.11
N LEU A 98 9.93 20.72 23.33
CA LEU A 98 8.50 21.02 23.27
C LEU A 98 7.81 20.68 24.59
N ILE A 99 8.09 19.50 25.16
CA ILE A 99 7.58 19.09 26.47
C ILE A 99 7.99 20.11 27.52
N GLN A 100 9.26 20.50 27.57
CA GLN A 100 9.74 21.49 28.53
C GLN A 100 9.04 22.85 28.38
N LYS A 101 8.78 23.30 27.14
CA LYS A 101 7.95 24.51 26.91
C LYS A 101 6.53 24.35 27.41
N LEU A 102 5.91 23.18 27.18
CA LEU A 102 4.55 22.91 27.66
C LEU A 102 4.51 22.83 29.19
N GLU A 103 5.52 22.24 29.82
CA GLU A 103 5.69 22.22 31.27
C GLU A 103 5.83 23.64 31.82
N ASP A 104 6.67 24.48 31.23
CA ASP A 104 6.82 25.90 31.60
C ASP A 104 5.51 26.68 31.44
N ASP A 105 4.78 26.44 30.35
CA ASP A 105 3.49 27.08 30.07
C ASP A 105 2.40 26.62 31.04
N ILE A 106 2.38 25.33 31.40
CA ILE A 106 1.51 24.80 32.45
C ILE A 106 1.88 25.44 33.79
N LEU A 107 3.17 25.51 34.16
CA LEU A 107 3.63 26.10 35.42
C LEU A 107 3.18 27.58 35.53
N LYS A 108 3.34 28.35 34.45
CA LYS A 108 2.85 29.74 34.36
C LYS A 108 1.32 29.80 34.48
N GLY A 109 0.60 28.90 33.82
CA GLY A 109 -0.86 28.79 33.91
C GLY A 109 -1.36 28.46 35.33
N TYR A 110 -0.67 27.58 36.06
CA TYR A 110 -1.01 27.23 37.44
C TYR A 110 -0.76 28.39 38.41
N SER A 111 0.34 29.14 38.26
CA SER A 111 0.60 30.36 39.05
C SER A 111 -0.47 31.46 38.85
N SER A 112 -1.12 31.45 37.68
CA SER A 112 -2.26 32.33 37.40
C SER A 112 -3.57 31.80 38.00
N LYS A 113 -3.70 30.48 38.15
CA LYS A 113 -4.88 29.82 38.72
C LYS A 113 -4.88 29.87 40.25
N GLU A 114 -3.73 29.88 40.92
CA GLU A 114 -3.64 30.07 42.38
C GLU A 114 -4.14 31.44 42.82
N ARG A 115 -3.82 32.51 42.07
CA ARG A 115 -4.42 33.85 42.30
C ARG A 115 -5.94 33.87 42.07
N LYS A 116 -6.44 33.04 41.15
CA LYS A 116 -7.87 32.95 40.83
C LYS A 116 -8.63 32.05 41.81
N GLY A 117 -7.97 31.04 42.40
CA GLY A 117 -8.52 30.17 43.44
C GLY A 117 -8.67 30.87 44.78
N ALA A 118 -7.78 31.82 45.12
CA ALA A 118 -7.94 32.68 46.28
C ALA A 118 -9.17 33.61 46.15
N LEU A 119 -9.44 34.14 44.95
CA LEU A 119 -10.64 34.97 44.70
C LEU A 119 -11.94 34.17 44.63
N PHE A 120 -11.88 32.88 44.24
CA PHE A 120 -13.07 32.04 44.16
C PHE A 120 -13.56 31.56 45.55
N ASN A 121 -12.64 31.32 46.49
CA ASN A 121 -12.99 30.96 47.87
C ASN A 121 -13.59 32.12 48.68
N GLU A 122 -13.27 33.38 48.34
CA GLU A 122 -13.89 34.56 48.96
C GLU A 122 -15.37 34.70 48.56
N TRP A 123 -15.73 34.30 47.33
CA TRP A 123 -17.09 34.46 46.81
C TRP A 123 -18.07 33.38 47.31
N GLU A 124 -17.58 32.19 47.67
CA GLU A 124 -18.42 31.05 48.10
C GLU A 124 -18.86 31.14 49.59
N PHE A 125 -18.31 32.07 50.39
CA PHE A 125 -18.69 32.24 51.79
C PHE A 125 -19.78 33.31 52.04
N SER A 126 -20.20 34.07 51.02
CA SER A 126 -21.17 35.16 51.19
C SER A 126 -22.61 34.82 50.80
N GLU A 127 -22.92 33.60 50.31
CA GLU A 127 -24.27 33.26 49.82
C GLU A 127 -25.13 32.44 50.83
N ALA A 128 -24.97 32.69 52.13
CA ALA A 128 -25.84 32.10 53.17
C ALA A 128 -26.10 33.07 54.33
N GLY A 129 -26.96 34.08 54.14
CA GLY A 129 -27.40 34.94 55.24
C GLY A 129 -28.29 36.14 54.87
N VAL A 130 -29.61 35.92 54.91
CA VAL A 130 -30.67 36.80 55.48
C VAL A 130 -30.65 38.33 55.23
N ALA A 131 -31.73 38.77 54.56
CA ALA A 131 -32.56 39.97 54.73
C ALA A 131 -31.98 41.37 55.08
N GLU A 132 -32.43 42.32 54.23
CA GLU A 132 -32.75 43.73 54.46
C GLU A 132 -31.68 44.81 54.80
N GLN A 133 -31.84 45.91 54.05
CA GLN A 133 -31.52 47.32 54.29
C GLN A 133 -30.19 47.93 53.81
N SER A 134 -30.38 49.10 53.16
CA SER A 134 -29.50 50.25 52.90
C SER A 134 -28.51 50.22 51.71
N GLU A 135 -28.82 51.05 50.71
CA GLU A 135 -27.89 51.77 49.81
C GLU A 135 -26.83 52.56 50.61
N PRO A 136 -25.74 53.14 50.02
CA PRO A 136 -25.18 53.01 48.65
C PRO A 136 -23.64 52.83 48.65
N MET A 137 -23.02 52.03 47.77
CA MET A 137 -21.70 52.38 47.20
C MET A 137 -21.30 51.49 46.01
N ASP A 138 -21.12 52.16 44.88
CA ASP A 138 -20.08 51.96 43.87
C ASP A 138 -19.18 50.71 44.00
N GLN A 139 -19.38 49.75 43.09
CA GLN A 139 -18.28 49.12 42.33
C GLN A 139 -18.84 48.26 41.20
N ASN A 140 -18.83 48.85 40.01
CA ASN A 140 -18.77 48.17 38.72
C ASN A 140 -17.65 47.12 38.77
N HIS A 141 -17.96 45.85 39.05
CA HIS A 141 -17.04 44.76 38.71
C HIS A 141 -17.23 44.39 37.25
N VAL A 142 -16.78 45.29 36.37
CA VAL A 142 -16.47 44.95 34.99
C VAL A 142 -15.42 43.83 35.06
N PRO A 143 -15.63 42.67 34.42
CA PRO A 143 -14.58 41.67 34.32
C PRO A 143 -13.40 42.35 33.62
N SER A 144 -12.26 42.45 34.30
CA SER A 144 -11.08 43.14 33.76
C SER A 144 -10.82 42.66 32.32
N ASP A 145 -10.80 43.60 31.36
CA ASP A 145 -10.57 43.35 29.92
C ASP A 145 -9.33 42.47 29.67
N GLN A 146 -8.38 42.48 30.62
CA GLN A 146 -7.16 41.69 30.60
C GLN A 146 -7.41 40.18 30.73
N ASP A 147 -8.39 39.75 31.51
CA ASP A 147 -8.75 38.34 31.72
C ASP A 147 -9.52 37.78 30.51
N GLN A 148 -10.39 38.59 29.92
CA GLN A 148 -11.07 38.26 28.66
C GLN A 148 -10.06 38.19 27.50
N SER A 149 -9.11 39.13 27.45
CA SER A 149 -7.99 39.11 26.49
C SER A 149 -7.11 37.86 26.65
N SER A 150 -6.84 37.43 27.88
CA SER A 150 -6.09 36.19 28.17
C SER A 150 -6.83 34.93 27.71
N MET A 151 -8.12 34.82 28.02
CA MET A 151 -8.96 33.70 27.57
C MET A 151 -9.06 33.65 26.04
N LEU A 152 -9.24 34.80 25.38
CA LEU A 152 -9.26 34.90 23.93
C LEU A 152 -7.92 34.49 23.31
N LYS A 153 -6.78 34.86 23.91
CA LYS A 153 -5.45 34.40 23.48
C LYS A 153 -5.29 32.88 23.56
N VAL A 154 -5.80 32.25 24.61
CA VAL A 154 -5.78 30.78 24.75
C VAL A 154 -6.67 30.12 23.69
N ILE A 155 -7.85 30.67 23.42
CA ILE A 155 -8.73 30.15 22.36
C ILE A 155 -8.09 30.32 20.99
N CYS A 156 -7.44 31.46 20.74
CA CYS A 156 -6.67 31.70 19.51
C CYS A 156 -5.54 30.69 19.35
N SER A 157 -4.74 30.43 20.39
CA SER A 157 -3.62 29.48 20.30
C SER A 157 -4.11 28.04 20.09
N GLN A 158 -5.20 27.63 20.75
CA GLN A 158 -5.82 26.33 20.53
C GLN A 158 -6.34 26.19 19.10
N ARG A 159 -7.08 27.19 18.61
CA ARG A 159 -7.56 27.24 17.21
C ARG A 159 -6.41 27.15 16.23
N ASP A 160 -5.32 27.87 16.49
CA ASP A 160 -4.16 27.90 15.60
C ASP A 160 -3.42 26.56 15.62
N ARG A 161 -3.38 25.86 16.77
CA ARG A 161 -2.86 24.49 16.88
C ARG A 161 -3.72 23.49 16.10
N PHE A 162 -5.04 23.60 16.18
CA PHE A 162 -5.94 22.77 15.38
C PHE A 162 -5.81 23.06 13.88
N ARG A 163 -5.66 24.33 13.49
CA ARG A 163 -5.38 24.71 12.10
C ARG A 163 -4.03 24.22 11.61
N ALA A 164 -3.01 24.21 12.45
CA ALA A 164 -1.70 23.66 12.11
C ALA A 164 -1.80 22.14 11.87
N ARG A 165 -2.43 21.40 12.78
CA ARG A 165 -2.63 19.96 12.63
C ARG A 165 -3.50 19.61 11.43
N LEU A 166 -4.54 20.41 11.16
CA LEU A 166 -5.39 20.23 9.98
C LEU A 166 -4.58 20.40 8.69
N ARG A 167 -3.78 21.46 8.58
CA ARG A 167 -2.91 21.69 7.42
C ARG A 167 -1.88 20.57 7.24
N GLU A 168 -1.26 20.12 8.32
CA GLU A 168 -0.30 19.00 8.27
C GLU A 168 -0.96 17.71 7.77
N THR A 169 -2.14 17.36 8.31
CA THR A 169 -2.90 16.19 7.83
C THR A 169 -3.36 16.36 6.38
N GLU A 170 -3.78 17.55 5.96
CA GLU A 170 -4.13 17.85 4.57
C GLU A 170 -2.93 17.71 3.63
N GLU A 171 -1.74 18.17 4.05
CA GLU A 171 -0.49 17.99 3.31
C GLU A 171 -0.09 16.51 3.22
N GLU A 172 -0.21 15.74 4.30
CA GLU A 172 0.01 14.30 4.29
C GLU A 172 -0.94 13.59 3.33
N ILE A 173 -2.23 13.95 3.34
CA ILE A 173 -3.21 13.42 2.39
C ILE A 173 -2.81 13.77 0.95
N ARG A 174 -2.35 15.00 0.68
CA ARG A 174 -1.87 15.40 -0.65
C ARG A 174 -0.65 14.57 -1.07
N ARG A 175 0.35 14.42 -0.20
CA ARG A 175 1.55 13.59 -0.45
C ARG A 175 1.19 12.13 -0.70
N LEU A 176 0.27 11.55 0.06
CA LEU A 176 -0.20 10.18 -0.14
C LEU A 176 -0.94 10.03 -1.47
N LYS A 177 -1.80 10.98 -1.85
CA LYS A 177 -2.47 10.97 -3.16
C LYS A 177 -1.48 11.06 -4.32
N GLU A 178 -0.47 11.92 -4.21
CA GLU A 178 0.61 12.02 -5.20
C GLU A 178 1.39 10.71 -5.32
N LYS A 179 1.72 10.08 -4.19
CA LYS A 179 2.40 8.77 -4.17
C LYS A 179 1.54 7.67 -4.78
N ILE A 180 0.22 7.66 -4.52
CA ILE A 180 -0.71 6.73 -5.14
C ILE A 180 -0.75 6.95 -6.66
N GLY A 181 -0.80 8.21 -7.12
CA GLY A 181 -0.74 8.55 -8.55
C GLY A 181 0.54 8.02 -9.19
N PHE A 182 1.70 8.37 -8.62
CA PHE A 182 3.00 7.92 -9.09
C PHE A 182 3.13 6.39 -9.17
N LEU A 183 2.72 5.67 -8.11
CA LEU A 183 2.75 4.20 -8.09
C LEU A 183 1.77 3.59 -9.10
N THR A 184 0.63 4.24 -9.35
CA THR A 184 -0.32 3.79 -10.36
C THR A 184 0.26 3.92 -11.77
N ASP A 185 0.90 5.05 -12.07
CA ASP A 185 1.56 5.30 -13.35
C ASP A 185 2.74 4.33 -13.57
N GLU A 186 3.56 4.10 -12.53
CA GLU A 186 4.66 3.14 -12.59
C GLU A 186 4.18 1.71 -12.79
N LEU A 187 3.06 1.33 -12.15
CA LEU A 187 2.42 0.04 -12.31
C LEU A 187 1.84 -0.13 -13.72
N GLU A 188 1.23 0.90 -14.29
CA GLU A 188 0.75 0.89 -15.68
C GLU A 188 1.92 0.78 -16.66
N LYS A 189 2.98 1.56 -16.47
CA LYS A 189 4.21 1.49 -17.28
C LYS A 189 4.83 0.09 -17.23
N THR A 190 4.97 -0.48 -16.03
CA THR A 190 5.52 -1.83 -15.83
C THR A 190 4.63 -2.88 -16.48
N LYS A 191 3.29 -2.76 -16.39
CA LYS A 191 2.36 -3.66 -17.11
C LYS A 191 2.56 -3.57 -18.62
N ALA A 192 2.67 -2.37 -19.17
CA ALA A 192 2.88 -2.17 -20.60
C ALA A 192 4.22 -2.78 -21.06
N ASP A 193 5.28 -2.61 -20.29
CA ASP A 193 6.59 -3.19 -20.58
C ASP A 193 6.58 -4.72 -20.45
N ASN A 194 5.87 -5.28 -19.46
CA ASN A 194 5.66 -6.73 -19.34
C ASN A 194 4.92 -7.33 -20.54
N VAL A 195 3.89 -6.65 -21.06
CA VAL A 195 3.16 -7.09 -22.27
C VAL A 195 4.07 -7.06 -23.50
N LYS A 196 4.88 -6.01 -23.66
CA LYS A 196 5.89 -5.94 -24.75
C LYS A 196 6.93 -7.05 -24.62
N LEU A 197 7.39 -7.34 -23.41
CA LEU A 197 8.34 -8.41 -23.15
C LEU A 197 7.74 -9.78 -23.49
N TYR A 198 6.49 -10.02 -23.10
CA TYR A 198 5.74 -11.21 -23.50
C TYR A 198 5.70 -11.35 -25.03
N GLY A 199 5.35 -10.27 -25.75
CA GLY A 199 5.36 -10.26 -27.21
C GLY A 199 6.73 -10.59 -27.82
N LYS A 200 7.82 -10.06 -27.25
CA LYS A 200 9.20 -10.37 -27.69
C LYS A 200 9.56 -11.84 -27.44
N ILE A 201 9.28 -12.36 -26.24
CA ILE A 201 9.51 -13.77 -25.88
C ILE A 201 8.75 -14.67 -26.85
N ARG A 202 7.48 -14.37 -27.09
CA ARG A 202 6.65 -15.10 -28.04
C ARG A 202 7.26 -15.04 -29.45
N TYR A 203 7.63 -13.87 -29.93
CA TYR A 203 8.25 -13.73 -31.26
C TYR A 203 9.52 -14.58 -31.40
N VAL A 204 10.39 -14.56 -30.40
CA VAL A 204 11.63 -15.37 -30.37
C VAL A 204 11.32 -16.86 -30.28
N GLN A 205 10.36 -17.27 -29.44
CA GLN A 205 9.92 -18.66 -29.33
C GLN A 205 9.38 -19.19 -30.66
N ASP A 206 8.57 -18.41 -31.37
CA ASP A 206 8.04 -18.80 -32.67
C ASP A 206 9.10 -18.82 -33.77
N TYR A 207 9.98 -17.81 -33.80
CA TYR A 207 11.09 -17.79 -34.73
C TYR A 207 12.05 -18.98 -34.52
N ASN A 208 12.32 -19.34 -33.27
CA ASN A 208 13.08 -20.53 -32.93
C ASN A 208 12.31 -21.81 -33.30
N ARG A 209 11.00 -21.86 -33.07
CA ARG A 209 10.17 -23.01 -33.48
C ARG A 209 10.22 -23.21 -34.99
N ASP A 210 10.13 -22.15 -35.77
CA ASP A 210 10.23 -22.20 -37.24
C ASP A 210 11.63 -22.63 -37.70
N LYS A 211 12.71 -22.22 -37.02
CA LYS A 211 14.07 -22.72 -37.31
C LYS A 211 14.29 -24.18 -36.95
N VAL A 212 13.68 -24.65 -35.87
CA VAL A 212 13.84 -26.03 -35.37
C VAL A 212 13.03 -27.02 -36.21
N VAL A 213 12.00 -26.59 -36.94
CA VAL A 213 11.26 -27.45 -37.89
C VAL A 213 12.10 -27.81 -39.13
N SER A 214 13.19 -27.09 -39.44
CA SER A 214 14.14 -27.47 -40.52
C SER A 214 15.30 -28.38 -40.10
N ARG A 215 15.47 -28.71 -38.82
CA ARG A 215 16.47 -29.69 -38.37
C ARG A 215 15.79 -30.72 -37.47
N GLY A 216 15.53 -31.88 -38.05
CA GLY A 216 14.74 -32.96 -37.46
C GLY A 216 15.16 -33.35 -36.03
N SER A 217 14.17 -33.91 -35.33
CA SER A 217 14.18 -34.50 -33.98
C SER A 217 13.57 -33.61 -32.88
N LYS A 218 12.24 -33.71 -32.76
CA LYS A 218 11.48 -33.28 -31.58
C LYS A 218 11.80 -34.21 -30.40
N LYS A 219 12.62 -33.74 -29.45
CA LYS A 219 12.60 -34.27 -28.09
C LYS A 219 11.67 -33.36 -27.28
N TYR A 220 10.52 -33.89 -26.87
CA TYR A 220 9.63 -33.23 -25.92
C TYR A 220 10.40 -33.05 -24.61
N VAL A 221 10.96 -31.87 -24.39
CA VAL A 221 11.33 -31.43 -23.04
C VAL A 221 10.05 -30.86 -22.46
N GLU A 222 9.40 -31.70 -21.67
CA GLU A 222 8.27 -31.32 -20.85
C GLU A 222 8.74 -30.24 -19.86
N ASP A 223 8.18 -29.06 -20.03
CA ASP A 223 8.46 -27.84 -19.30
C ASP A 223 7.96 -27.97 -17.85
N LEU A 224 8.80 -28.58 -17.02
CA LEU A 224 8.50 -28.96 -15.63
C LEU A 224 8.44 -27.78 -14.65
N GLU A 225 8.51 -26.52 -15.12
CA GLU A 225 8.39 -25.30 -14.30
C GLU A 225 7.09 -24.50 -14.54
N SER A 226 6.19 -24.96 -15.42
CA SER A 226 5.03 -24.14 -15.87
C SER A 226 3.91 -23.95 -14.83
N GLY A 227 3.93 -24.62 -13.68
CA GLY A 227 2.82 -24.60 -12.72
C GLY A 227 2.55 -23.24 -12.04
N PHE A 228 3.59 -22.43 -11.80
CA PHE A 228 3.46 -21.11 -11.15
C PHE A 228 3.64 -19.95 -12.15
N SER A 229 4.44 -20.15 -13.21
CA SER A 229 4.59 -19.18 -14.30
C SER A 229 3.31 -19.08 -15.16
N SER A 230 2.56 -20.17 -15.29
CA SER A 230 1.32 -20.24 -16.11
C SER A 230 0.32 -19.13 -15.80
N ASP A 231 0.08 -18.81 -14.54
CA ASP A 231 -0.98 -17.85 -14.19
C ASP A 231 -0.59 -16.41 -14.56
N VAL A 232 0.67 -16.05 -14.32
CA VAL A 232 1.22 -14.75 -14.68
C VAL A 232 1.34 -14.65 -16.20
N GLU A 233 1.82 -15.71 -16.84
CA GLU A 233 1.92 -15.81 -18.30
C GLU A 233 0.55 -15.74 -18.96
N SER A 234 -0.45 -16.47 -18.45
CA SER A 234 -1.83 -16.47 -18.96
C SER A 234 -2.47 -15.09 -18.86
N LYS A 235 -2.19 -14.35 -17.78
CA LYS A 235 -2.66 -12.96 -17.62
C LYS A 235 -2.09 -12.05 -18.70
N TYR A 236 -0.77 -12.08 -18.92
CA TYR A 236 -0.13 -11.22 -19.93
C TYR A 236 -0.40 -11.70 -21.36
N LYS A 237 -0.53 -13.01 -21.57
CA LYS A 237 -0.99 -13.64 -22.81
C LYS A 237 -2.36 -13.12 -23.21
N LYS A 238 -3.33 -13.17 -22.29
CA LYS A 238 -4.67 -12.65 -22.55
C LYS A 238 -4.66 -11.17 -22.91
N ILE A 239 -3.91 -10.35 -22.15
CA ILE A 239 -3.79 -8.91 -22.42
C ILE A 239 -3.18 -8.68 -23.81
N TYR A 240 -2.15 -9.44 -24.17
CA TYR A 240 -1.50 -9.36 -25.48
C TYR A 240 -2.42 -9.82 -26.62
N GLU A 241 -3.13 -10.94 -26.46
CA GLU A 241 -4.09 -11.46 -27.45
C GLU A 241 -5.27 -10.51 -27.66
N ASP A 242 -5.76 -9.89 -26.58
CA ASP A 242 -6.82 -8.88 -26.62
C ASP A 242 -6.36 -7.60 -27.35
N ASP A 243 -5.08 -7.19 -27.20
CA ASP A 243 -4.50 -6.02 -27.85
C ASP A 243 -4.15 -6.25 -29.32
N ILE A 244 -3.65 -7.45 -29.67
CA ILE A 244 -3.24 -7.78 -31.03
C ILE A 244 -4.42 -8.15 -31.94
N ASN A 245 -5.56 -8.56 -31.38
CA ASN A 245 -6.70 -9.00 -32.17
C ASN A 245 -7.58 -7.81 -32.60
N PRO A 246 -7.57 -7.42 -33.89
CA PRO A 246 -8.35 -6.29 -34.38
C PRO A 246 -9.87 -6.51 -34.23
N PHE A 247 -10.33 -7.77 -34.23
CA PHE A 247 -11.74 -8.13 -34.06
C PHE A 247 -12.18 -8.15 -32.59
N ALA A 248 -11.28 -8.35 -31.63
CA ALA A 248 -11.61 -8.25 -30.21
C ALA A 248 -11.89 -6.79 -29.82
N ALA A 249 -11.01 -5.88 -30.24
CA ALA A 249 -11.20 -4.44 -30.07
C ALA A 249 -12.46 -3.95 -30.79
N PHE A 250 -12.68 -4.39 -32.03
CA PHE A 250 -13.87 -4.02 -32.81
C PHE A 250 -15.16 -4.57 -32.20
N SER A 251 -15.23 -5.86 -31.85
CA SER A 251 -16.44 -6.47 -31.25
C SER A 251 -16.76 -5.89 -29.87
N LYS A 252 -15.73 -5.50 -29.10
CA LYS A 252 -15.92 -4.78 -27.83
C LYS A 252 -16.48 -3.39 -28.08
N LYS A 253 -15.92 -2.64 -29.02
CA LYS A 253 -16.38 -1.31 -29.41
C LYS A 253 -17.80 -1.34 -29.98
N GLU A 254 -18.13 -2.33 -30.82
CA GLU A 254 -19.46 -2.53 -31.36
C GLU A 254 -20.46 -2.86 -30.25
N ARG A 255 -20.11 -3.73 -29.30
CA ARG A 255 -20.96 -4.05 -28.14
C ARG A 255 -21.18 -2.83 -27.27
N GLU A 256 -20.15 -2.04 -27.01
CA GLU A 256 -20.23 -0.80 -26.23
C GLU A 256 -21.07 0.27 -26.95
N GLN A 257 -20.91 0.39 -28.26
CA GLN A 257 -21.69 1.31 -29.08
C GLN A 257 -23.15 0.88 -29.15
N ARG A 258 -23.44 -0.42 -29.34
CA ARG A 258 -24.79 -0.98 -29.21
C ARG A 258 -25.38 -0.69 -27.83
N ILE A 259 -24.60 -0.80 -26.75
CA ILE A 259 -25.07 -0.47 -25.38
C ILE A 259 -25.30 1.04 -25.21
N LYS A 260 -24.51 1.89 -25.87
CA LYS A 260 -24.63 3.35 -25.84
C LYS A 260 -25.78 3.86 -26.71
N ASP A 261 -26.08 3.16 -27.80
CA ASP A 261 -27.17 3.45 -28.73
C ASP A 261 -28.53 2.95 -28.19
N LEU A 262 -28.53 2.15 -27.12
CA LEU A 262 -29.75 1.86 -26.37
C LEU A 262 -30.20 3.11 -25.62
N GLY A 263 -31.47 3.46 -25.79
CA GLY A 263 -32.07 4.59 -25.08
C GLY A 263 -31.89 4.48 -23.56
N ILE A 264 -31.82 5.62 -22.88
CA ILE A 264 -31.59 5.71 -21.42
C ILE A 264 -32.52 4.77 -20.64
N ARG A 265 -33.77 4.60 -21.10
CA ARG A 265 -34.76 3.66 -20.53
C ARG A 265 -34.36 2.19 -20.66
N ASP A 266 -33.85 1.77 -21.83
CA ASP A 266 -33.41 0.39 -22.05
C ASP A 266 -32.10 0.10 -21.31
N ARG A 267 -31.21 1.10 -21.17
CA ARG A 267 -29.99 0.97 -20.37
C ARG A 267 -30.28 0.73 -18.89
N ILE A 268 -31.25 1.43 -18.32
CA ILE A 268 -31.68 1.22 -16.94
C ILE A 268 -32.30 -0.17 -16.80
N THR A 269 -33.19 -0.58 -17.71
CA THR A 269 -33.82 -1.91 -17.69
C THR A 269 -32.80 -3.05 -17.82
N LEU A 270 -31.83 -2.94 -18.74
CA LEU A 270 -30.77 -3.94 -18.91
C LEU A 270 -29.79 -3.96 -17.73
N SER A 271 -29.44 -2.80 -17.16
CA SER A 271 -28.56 -2.75 -15.99
C SER A 271 -29.26 -3.30 -14.75
N SER A 272 -30.54 -2.96 -14.55
CA SER A 272 -31.37 -3.46 -13.47
C SER A 272 -31.60 -4.96 -13.62
N GLY A 273 -31.89 -5.44 -14.83
CA GLY A 273 -32.04 -6.87 -15.13
C GLY A 273 -30.75 -7.66 -14.89
N ARG A 274 -29.59 -7.16 -15.35
CA ARG A 274 -28.29 -7.80 -15.07
C ARG A 274 -27.91 -7.72 -13.60
N PHE A 275 -28.27 -6.66 -12.89
CA PHE A 275 -28.01 -6.50 -11.47
C PHE A 275 -28.83 -7.49 -10.64
N LEU A 276 -30.12 -7.65 -10.97
CA LEU A 276 -31.03 -8.59 -10.34
C LEU A 276 -30.63 -10.05 -10.61
N LEU A 277 -30.23 -10.40 -11.85
CA LEU A 277 -29.82 -11.78 -12.18
C LEU A 277 -28.37 -12.10 -11.76
N GLY A 278 -27.46 -11.14 -11.90
CA GLY A 278 -26.03 -11.33 -11.69
C GLY A 278 -25.64 -11.44 -10.23
N ASN A 279 -26.33 -10.73 -9.33
CA ASN A 279 -25.95 -10.68 -7.92
C ASN A 279 -26.77 -11.66 -7.06
N LYS A 280 -26.09 -12.54 -6.32
CA LYS A 280 -26.73 -13.51 -5.41
C LYS A 280 -27.62 -12.83 -4.36
N TYR A 281 -27.19 -11.67 -3.86
CA TYR A 281 -27.95 -10.90 -2.86
C TYR A 281 -29.20 -10.24 -3.45
N ALA A 282 -29.13 -9.78 -4.71
CA ALA A 282 -30.27 -9.16 -5.38
C ALA A 282 -31.40 -10.18 -5.65
N ARG A 283 -31.04 -11.43 -5.96
CA ARG A 283 -31.98 -12.55 -6.08
C ARG A 283 -32.69 -12.83 -4.75
N THR A 284 -31.94 -12.93 -3.66
CA THR A 284 -32.49 -13.14 -2.32
C THR A 284 -33.40 -11.97 -1.89
N PHE A 285 -32.98 -10.73 -2.12
CA PHE A 285 -33.77 -9.55 -1.81
C PHE A 285 -35.10 -9.52 -2.58
N SER A 286 -35.08 -9.83 -3.88
CA SER A 286 -36.29 -9.86 -4.71
C SER A 286 -37.29 -10.93 -4.25
N PHE A 287 -36.80 -12.10 -3.84
CA PHE A 287 -37.63 -13.18 -3.30
C PHE A 287 -38.32 -12.78 -1.99
N PHE A 288 -37.58 -12.17 -1.04
CA PHE A 288 -38.19 -11.68 0.20
C PHE A 288 -39.14 -10.50 -0.04
N TYR A 289 -38.83 -9.64 -1.01
CA TYR A 289 -39.69 -8.51 -1.38
C TYR A 289 -41.04 -8.99 -1.92
N THR A 290 -41.06 -9.99 -2.82
CA THR A 290 -42.33 -10.54 -3.32
C THR A 290 -43.14 -11.19 -2.21
N ILE A 291 -42.50 -11.99 -1.34
CA ILE A 291 -43.18 -12.63 -0.21
C ILE A 291 -43.74 -11.59 0.78
N GLY A 292 -42.96 -10.57 1.11
CA GLY A 292 -43.40 -9.48 1.98
C GLY A 292 -44.59 -8.73 1.39
N LEU A 293 -44.59 -8.46 0.08
CA LEU A 293 -45.70 -7.84 -0.61
C LEU A 293 -46.96 -8.70 -0.55
N HIS A 294 -46.85 -10.02 -0.75
CA HIS A 294 -47.99 -10.93 -0.62
C HIS A 294 -48.54 -10.91 0.81
N VAL A 295 -47.69 -11.04 1.83
CA VAL A 295 -48.11 -10.98 3.25
C VAL A 295 -48.81 -9.66 3.55
N LEU A 296 -48.30 -8.54 3.03
CA LEU A 296 -48.90 -7.22 3.21
C LEU A 296 -50.28 -7.13 2.57
N VAL A 297 -50.43 -7.60 1.32
CA VAL A 297 -51.71 -7.62 0.61
C VAL A 297 -52.72 -8.52 1.35
N PHE A 298 -52.32 -9.73 1.76
CA PHE A 298 -53.18 -10.62 2.54
C PHE A 298 -53.58 -9.98 3.89
N THR A 299 -52.66 -9.28 4.55
CA THR A 299 -52.96 -8.57 5.81
C THR A 299 -53.95 -7.42 5.59
N CYS A 300 -53.79 -6.67 4.50
CA CYS A 300 -54.70 -5.59 4.12
C CYS A 300 -56.11 -6.13 3.83
N LEU A 301 -56.20 -7.19 3.02
CA LEU A 301 -57.47 -7.86 2.72
C LEU A 301 -58.10 -8.47 3.98
N TYR A 302 -57.31 -9.08 4.86
CA TYR A 302 -57.78 -9.61 6.14
C TYR A 302 -58.34 -8.51 7.04
N ARG A 303 -57.62 -7.39 7.19
CA ARG A 303 -58.10 -6.24 7.96
C ARG A 303 -59.37 -5.66 7.38
N MET A 304 -59.42 -5.46 6.06
CA MET A 304 -60.60 -4.89 5.39
C MET A 304 -61.80 -5.84 5.47
N SER A 305 -61.58 -7.15 5.35
CA SER A 305 -62.59 -8.17 5.61
C SER A 305 -63.08 -8.11 7.06
N ALA A 306 -62.18 -8.07 8.05
CA ALA A 306 -62.56 -7.98 9.47
C ALA A 306 -63.35 -6.70 9.80
N TYR A 307 -62.98 -5.55 9.22
CA TYR A 307 -63.75 -4.31 9.35
C TYR A 307 -65.11 -4.41 8.65
N SER A 308 -65.19 -5.07 7.50
CA SER A 308 -66.45 -5.30 6.78
C SER A 308 -67.39 -6.24 7.54
N TYR A 309 -66.87 -7.31 8.16
CA TYR A 309 -67.65 -8.22 9.01
C TYR A 309 -68.22 -7.50 10.23
N LEU A 310 -67.44 -6.61 10.87
CA LEU A 310 -67.91 -5.85 12.03
C LEU A 310 -68.93 -4.76 11.64
N SER A 311 -68.78 -4.15 10.47
CA SER A 311 -69.72 -3.16 9.95
C SER A 311 -71.07 -3.78 9.57
N HIS A 312 -71.09 -5.02 9.07
CA HIS A 312 -72.35 -5.69 8.71
C HIS A 312 -73.01 -6.42 9.90
N GLY A 313 -72.25 -6.76 10.95
CA GLY A 313 -72.79 -7.38 12.17
C GLY A 313 -73.54 -6.42 13.10
N ALA A 314 -73.49 -5.10 12.85
CA ALA A 314 -74.15 -4.10 13.69
C ALA A 314 -75.62 -3.80 13.27
N GLU A 315 -76.10 -4.32 12.13
CA GLU A 315 -77.47 -4.07 11.65
C GLU A 315 -78.51 -5.16 11.98
N GLU A 316 -78.15 -6.22 12.71
CA GLU A 316 -79.13 -7.21 13.19
C GLU A 316 -79.47 -7.00 14.68
N THR A 317 -80.14 -5.89 15.00
CA THR A 317 -80.95 -5.76 16.22
C THR A 317 -82.41 -5.54 15.82
N PRO A 318 -83.35 -6.43 16.19
CA PRO A 318 -84.75 -6.27 15.81
C PRO A 318 -85.39 -5.21 16.72
N MET A 319 -85.58 -4.01 16.20
CA MET A 319 -86.37 -2.96 16.86
C MET A 319 -87.85 -3.37 16.79
N ILE A 320 -88.39 -3.77 17.94
CA ILE A 320 -89.82 -3.95 18.18
C ILE A 320 -90.46 -2.57 18.16
N GLU A 321 -91.10 -2.19 17.05
CA GLU A 321 -92.02 -1.05 17.02
C GLU A 321 -93.48 -1.53 17.00
N THR A 322 -94.14 -1.21 18.12
CA THR A 322 -95.56 -1.41 18.37
C THR A 322 -96.30 -0.20 17.78
N THR A 323 -97.12 -0.39 16.74
CA THR A 323 -98.08 0.64 16.31
C THR A 323 -99.48 0.06 16.25
N THR A 324 -100.22 0.36 17.30
CA THR A 324 -101.68 0.22 17.46
C THR A 324 -102.42 1.04 16.41
N ASN A 325 -103.27 0.38 15.63
CA ASN A 325 -104.27 1.00 14.76
C ASN A 325 -105.47 1.48 15.59
N LEU A 326 -106.05 2.63 15.25
CA LEU A 326 -107.42 3.08 15.60
C LEU A 326 -107.80 4.28 14.70
N PRO A 327 -109.10 4.57 14.48
CA PRO A 327 -109.80 4.16 13.26
C PRO A 327 -110.35 5.34 12.44
N HIS A 328 -110.66 5.09 11.17
CA HIS A 328 -111.43 6.00 10.32
C HIS A 328 -112.91 5.95 10.70
N GLY A 329 -113.51 7.12 10.95
CA GLY A 329 -114.91 7.26 11.28
C GLY A 329 -115.85 7.01 10.11
N LEU A 330 -117.04 6.51 10.45
CA LEU A 330 -118.33 7.10 10.10
C LEU A 330 -119.33 6.81 11.23
#